data_AF-A0A7X2NYH9-F1
#
_entry.id   AF-A0A7X2NYH9-F1
#
_cell.length_a   1.000
_cell.length_b   1.000
_cell.length_c   1.000
_cell.angle_alpha   90.00
_cell.angle_beta   90.00
_cell.angle_gamma   90.00
#
_symmetry.space_group_name_H-M   'P 1'
#
loop_
_entity.id
_entity.type
_entity.pdbx_description
1 polymer ?
#
loop_
_entity_poly.entity_id
_entity_poly.type
_entity_poly.pdbx_seq_one_letter_code
_entity_poly.pdbx_strand_id
1 'polypeptide(L)' 'MGRRVTFTEAQLRRAMKVARQADARAIVEVTADGTIRILPEAVRTSISEVDRWFEANDQG' A
#
# COMPACT_ATOMS: atom_id res chain seq x y z
N MET A 1 -15.44 2.98 -16.71
CA MET A 1 -14.56 4.15 -16.49
C MET A 1 -14.21 4.21 -15.01
N GLY A 2 -13.00 3.80 -14.63
CA GLY A 2 -12.58 3.84 -13.22
C GLY A 2 -12.31 5.27 -12.77
N ARG A 3 -13.01 5.75 -11.74
CA ARG A 3 -12.82 7.08 -11.17
C ARG A 3 -11.46 7.12 -10.48
N ARG A 4 -10.47 7.75 -11.11
CA ARG A 4 -9.19 8.04 -10.46
C ARG A 4 -9.43 9.07 -9.35
N VAL A 5 -9.25 8.66 -8.10
CA VAL A 5 -9.32 9.55 -6.94
C VAL A 5 -7.97 10.22 -6.78
N THR A 6 -7.96 11.55 -6.71
CA THR A 6 -6.76 12.35 -6.46
C THR A 6 -6.73 12.77 -5.00
N PHE A 7 -5.64 12.47 -4.30
CA PHE A 7 -5.41 12.93 -2.94
C PHE A 7 -4.50 14.16 -2.93
N THR A 8 -4.82 15.12 -2.07
CA THR A 8 -3.93 16.26 -1.84
C THR A 8 -2.80 15.87 -0.90
N GLU A 9 -1.69 16.61 -0.98
CA GLU A 9 -0.56 16.42 -0.06
C GLU A 9 -0.99 16.54 1.41
N ALA A 10 -1.87 17.49 1.73
CA ALA A 10 -2.39 17.67 3.08
C ALA A 10 -3.21 16.47 3.59
N GLN A 11 -3.92 15.77 2.70
CA GLN A 11 -4.64 14.53 3.06
C GLN A 11 -3.66 13.40 3.36
N LEU A 12 -2.64 13.21 2.52
CA LEU A 12 -1.61 12.18 2.72
C LEU A 12 -0.78 12.43 3.98
N ARG A 13 -0.40 13.69 4.25
CA ARG A 13 0.32 14.07 5.48
C ARG A 13 -0.48 13.73 6.75
N ARG A 14 -1.80 13.96 6.73
CA ARG A 14 -2.68 13.60 7.86
C ARG A 14 -2.76 12.08 8.04
N ALA A 15 -2.92 11.33 6.96
CA ALA A 15 -2.94 9.86 7.01
C ALA A 15 -1.61 9.30 7.56
N MET A 16 -0.47 9.78 7.06
CA MET A 16 0.85 9.40 7.56
C MET A 16 1.05 9.75 9.04
N LYS A 17 0.60 10.92 9.48
CA LYS A 17 0.69 11.32 10.89
C LYS A 17 -0.04 10.33 11.80
N VAL A 18 -1.28 9.98 11.47
CA VAL A 18 -2.08 9.03 12.25
C VAL A 18 -1.47 7.63 12.20
N ALA A 19 -1.06 7.16 11.02
CA ALA A 19 -0.41 5.87 10.85
C ALA A 19 0.83 5.73 11.74
N ARG A 20 1.69 6.76 11.75
CA ARG A 20 2.94 6.77 12.53
C ARG A 20 2.75 6.90 14.04
N GLN A 21 1.60 7.40 14.48
CA GLN A 21 1.24 7.39 15.91
C GLN A 21 0.87 5.98 16.39
N ALA A 22 0.26 5.17 15.53
CA ALA A 22 -0.11 3.80 15.85
C ALA A 22 1.07 2.83 15.72
N ASP A 23 1.85 2.96 14.64
CA ASP A 23 3.09 2.20 14.42
C ASP A 23 4.11 3.12 13.73
N ALA A 24 5.25 3.33 14.39
CA ALA A 24 6.33 4.17 13.90
C ALA A 24 6.85 3.75 12.52
N ARG A 25 6.57 2.52 12.06
CA ARG A 25 6.97 1.98 10.75
C ARG A 25 5.79 1.66 9.84
N ALA A 26 4.59 2.16 10.16
CA ALA A 26 3.41 1.98 9.33
C ALA A 26 3.62 2.47 7.90
N ILE A 27 3.06 1.70 6.96
CA ILE A 27 3.05 1.98 5.52
C ILE A 27 1.68 2.53 5.16
N VAL A 28 1.66 3.62 4.38
CA VAL A 28 0.44 4.20 3.82
C VAL A 28 0.41 3.86 2.33
N GLU A 29 -0.52 3.00 1.92
CA GLU A 29 -0.74 2.62 0.53
C GLU A 29 -1.90 3.41 -0.05
N VAL A 30 -1.70 3.96 -1.26
CA VAL A 30 -2.77 4.54 -2.08
C VAL A 30 -3.09 3.55 -3.18
N THR A 31 -4.28 2.98 -3.13
CA THR A 31 -4.71 1.94 -4.05
C THR A 31 -5.31 2.52 -5.33
N ALA A 32 -5.31 1.70 -6.39
CA ALA A 32 -5.88 2.09 -7.69
C ALA A 32 -7.41 2.33 -7.64
N ASP A 33 -8.10 1.79 -6.63
CA ASP A 33 -9.52 2.05 -6.37
C ASP A 33 -9.78 3.40 -5.68
N GLY A 34 -8.72 4.14 -5.31
CA GLY A 34 -8.83 5.45 -4.69
C GLY A 34 -9.10 5.40 -3.19
N THR A 35 -8.60 4.37 -2.50
CA THR A 35 -8.64 4.28 -1.04
C THR A 35 -7.24 4.39 -0.44
N ILE A 36 -7.17 4.68 0.86
CA ILE A 36 -5.91 4.71 1.62
C ILE A 36 -5.93 3.54 2.61
N ARG A 37 -4.92 2.67 2.55
CA ARG A 37 -4.72 1.57 3.49
C ARG A 37 -3.53 1.87 4.39
N ILE A 38 -3.68 1.60 5.69
CA ILE A 38 -2.61 1.71 6.68
C ILE A 38 -2.24 0.29 7.11
N LEU A 39 -1.02 -0.12 6.79
CA LEU A 39 -0.52 -1.46 7.07
C LEU A 39 0.61 -1.40 8.11
N PRO A 40 0.63 -2.30 9.10
CA PRO A 40 1.80 -2.48 9.95
C PRO A 40 2.98 -3.01 9.13
N GLU A 41 4.21 -2.67 9.51
CA GLU A 41 5.43 -3.09 8.78
C GLU A 41 5.50 -4.61 8.60
N ALA A 42 5.00 -5.36 9.59
CA ALA A 42 5.01 -6.83 9.61
C ALA A 42 4.19 -7.48 8.48
N VAL A 43 3.31 -6.75 7.79
CA VAL A 43 2.47 -7.29 6.69
C VAL A 43 3.25 -7.45 5.37
N ARG A 44 4.56 -7.19 5.36
CA ARG A 44 5.43 -7.45 4.19
C ARG A 44 5.52 -8.93 3.77
N THR A 45 5.00 -9.88 4.54
CA THR A 45 5.03 -11.31 4.19
C THR A 45 3.75 -11.80 3.50
N SER A 46 3.11 -10.97 2.68
CA SER A 46 2.18 -11.50 1.68
C SER A 46 2.82 -11.33 0.31
N ILE A 47 3.71 -12.27 -0.03
CA ILE A 47 4.10 -12.52 -1.42
C ILE A 47 2.80 -12.62 -2.20
N SER A 48 2.53 -11.67 -3.09
CA SER A 48 1.32 -11.72 -3.91
C SER A 48 1.35 -13.02 -4.71
N GLU A 49 0.23 -13.72 -4.90
CA GLU A 49 0.18 -14.90 -5.78
C GLU A 49 0.72 -14.58 -7.18
N VAL A 50 0.60 -13.31 -7.59
CA VAL A 50 1.17 -12.77 -8.83
C VAL A 50 2.70 -12.72 -8.80
N ASP A 51 3.30 -12.27 -7.69
CA ASP A 51 4.77 -12.23 -7.55
C ASP A 51 5.35 -13.65 -7.59
N ARG A 52 4.69 -14.61 -6.91
CA ARG A 52 5.06 -16.03 -6.96
C ARG A 52 4.91 -16.63 -8.38
N TRP A 53 3.92 -16.18 -9.14
CA TRP A 53 3.71 -16.62 -10.52
C TRP A 53 4.83 -16.15 -11.45
N PHE A 54 5.32 -14.91 -11.28
CA PHE A 54 6.46 -14.41 -12.05
C PHE A 54 7.76 -15.16 -11.71
N GLU A 55 8.06 -15.39 -10.43
CA GLU A 55 9.25 -16.15 -10.02
C GLU A 55 9.28 -17.59 -10.55
N ALA A 56 8.11 -18.23 -10.67
CA ALA A 56 7.99 -19.59 -11.19
C ALA A 56 8.13 -19.69 -12.72
N ASN A 57 7.88 -18.60 -13.46
CA ASN A 57 7.89 -18.58 -14.92
C ASN A 57 9.15 -17.89 -15.52
N ASP A 58 9.99 -17.26 -14.71
CA ASP A 58 11.22 -16.58 -15.16
C ASP A 58 12.48 -17.49 -15.12
N GLN A 59 12.35 -18.75 -14.68
CA GLN A 59 13.39 -19.77 -14.83
C GLN A 59 13.25 -20.50 -16.17
N GLY A 60 13.51 -19.77 -17.26
CA GLY A 60 13.63 -20.29 -18.63
C GLY A 60 15.08 -20.43 -19.06
#